data_AF-A0A4Z1HKD0-F1
#
_entry.id   AF-A0A4Z1HKD0-F1
#
_cell.length_a   1.000
_cell.length_b   1.000
_cell.length_c   1.000
_cell.angle_alpha   90.00
_cell.angle_beta   90.00
_cell.angle_gamma   90.00
#
_symmetry.space_group_name_H-M   'P 1'
#
loop_
_entity.id
_entity.type
_entity.pdbx_description
1 polymer ?
#
loop_
_entity_poly.entity_id
_entity_poly.type
_entity_poly.pdbx_seq_one_letter_code
_entity_poly.pdbx_strand_id
1 'polypeptide(L)'
;MANMSRAEVFLYRAPDDLEHSDLDDDISIANMTINVAANFPNESTEATVYIDRVCGSGNFKNAFDGFYTNGERSGQRCVLKQFKTGSVYQDDPYKQQLEIDKKAQSIIDAFNAANTPSEWHSDEVNARNTIPIYPVRLIPSTLWTNNETGAVSVIEPYIEGYRKFNSPTGWVAVDDQFGGPIQALSHFSYHISDGKMLLCDLQGGADANGYTLADPAIASDDPQRLYGASDMGPQCINDFFKLHVCEFYCNPQWLKPEAVIGEVPPIQRGLLPPYDT
;
A
#
# COMPACT_ATOMS: atom_id res chain seq x y z
N MET A 1 -46.02 -19.71 65.81
CA MET A 1 -44.74 -19.06 66.16
C MET A 1 -44.29 -18.34 64.92
N ALA A 2 -44.79 -17.12 64.74
CA ALA A 2 -44.09 -15.87 65.08
C ALA A 2 -42.93 -15.67 64.07
N ASN A 3 -42.92 -14.67 63.21
CA ASN A 3 -43.56 -13.36 63.28
C ASN A 3 -43.55 -12.74 61.87
N MET A 4 -44.69 -12.21 61.42
CA MET A 4 -44.97 -10.77 61.30
C MET A 4 -44.33 -10.15 60.06
N SER A 5 -44.99 -9.30 59.26
CA SER A 5 -46.31 -8.69 59.38
C SER A 5 -46.61 -7.92 58.10
N ARG A 6 -47.91 -7.88 57.76
CA ARG A 6 -48.75 -6.72 57.35
C ARG A 6 -48.11 -5.60 56.51
N ALA A 7 -48.80 -4.98 55.58
CA ALA A 7 -50.14 -5.10 55.02
C ALA A 7 -50.24 -3.96 53.99
N GLU A 8 -51.06 -4.18 52.96
CA GLU A 8 -52.13 -3.28 52.46
C GLU A 8 -51.90 -1.76 52.38
N VAL A 9 -52.40 -1.00 51.41
CA VAL A 9 -53.13 -1.17 50.14
C VAL A 9 -53.22 0.27 49.62
N PHE A 10 -52.99 0.45 48.31
CA PHE A 10 -53.46 1.53 47.42
C PHE A 10 -53.42 3.00 47.87
N LEU A 11 -52.84 3.86 47.02
CA LEU A 11 -53.51 5.05 46.48
C LEU A 11 -52.77 5.61 45.25
N TYR A 12 -53.56 5.85 44.21
CA TYR A 12 -53.25 6.52 42.94
C TYR A 12 -52.60 7.90 43.13
N ARG A 13 -51.66 8.27 42.23
CA ARG A 13 -51.46 9.62 41.68
C ARG A 13 -50.54 9.58 40.45
N ALA A 14 -51.06 10.03 39.31
CA ALA A 14 -50.31 10.67 38.22
C ALA A 14 -50.64 12.19 38.31
N PRO A 15 -49.93 13.14 37.66
CA PRO A 15 -49.05 13.00 36.49
C PRO A 15 -47.73 13.84 36.55
N ASP A 16 -46.93 13.70 35.50
CA ASP A 16 -46.19 14.77 34.76
C ASP A 16 -44.75 14.37 34.38
N ASP A 17 -44.55 14.43 33.07
CA ASP A 17 -43.35 14.82 32.35
C ASP A 17 -42.07 13.99 32.54
N LEU A 18 -41.83 13.09 31.57
CA LEU A 18 -40.79 13.25 30.55
C LEU A 18 -40.69 11.93 29.78
N GLU A 19 -41.12 11.95 28.52
CA GLU A 19 -40.80 10.88 27.57
C GLU A 19 -39.28 10.84 27.37
N HIS A 20 -38.63 9.76 27.80
CA HIS A 20 -37.57 9.17 26.99
C HIS A 20 -37.68 7.65 27.06
N SER A 21 -37.91 7.09 25.87
CA SER A 21 -38.10 5.68 25.58
C SER A 21 -36.85 4.87 25.86
N ASP A 22 -37.05 3.79 26.62
CA ASP A 22 -36.16 2.65 26.67
C ASP A 22 -36.08 2.00 25.27
N LEU A 23 -34.93 2.16 24.62
CA LEU A 23 -34.43 1.22 23.63
C LEU A 23 -33.02 0.85 24.06
N ASP A 24 -32.95 -0.24 24.84
CA ASP A 24 -31.74 -1.03 25.03
C ASP A 24 -31.35 -1.66 23.68
N ASP A 25 -30.77 -0.84 22.78
CA ASP A 25 -29.86 -1.35 21.76
C ASP A 25 -28.47 -1.29 22.37
N ASP A 26 -28.14 -2.34 23.10
CA ASP A 26 -26.82 -2.60 23.69
C ASP A 26 -25.82 -2.80 22.52
N ILE A 27 -25.37 -1.69 21.93
CA ILE A 27 -24.30 -1.72 20.92
C ILE A 27 -23.02 -2.06 21.68
N SER A 28 -22.67 -3.33 21.66
CA SER A 28 -21.32 -3.82 21.91
C SER A 28 -20.38 -3.17 20.88
N ILE A 29 -19.95 -1.94 21.14
CA ILE A 29 -18.80 -1.35 20.46
C ILE A 29 -17.60 -1.99 21.14
N ALA A 30 -17.19 -3.14 20.63
CA ALA A 30 -15.84 -3.62 20.88
C ALA A 30 -14.89 -2.48 20.49
N ASN A 31 -14.07 -1.99 21.42
CA ASN A 31 -12.88 -1.25 21.09
C ASN A 31 -12.04 -2.18 20.20
N MET A 32 -12.27 -2.11 18.89
CA MET A 32 -11.39 -2.68 17.90
C MET A 32 -10.21 -1.72 17.86
N THR A 33 -9.32 -1.87 18.83
CA THR A 33 -7.95 -1.41 18.69
C THR A 33 -7.42 -2.16 17.48
N ILE A 34 -7.58 -1.57 16.30
CA ILE A 34 -6.84 -1.99 15.12
C ILE A 34 -5.41 -1.69 15.53
N ASN A 35 -4.70 -2.70 16.04
CA ASN A 35 -3.26 -2.69 16.06
C ASN A 35 -2.88 -2.42 14.61
N VAL A 36 -2.50 -1.17 14.33
CA VAL A 36 -1.99 -0.74 13.03
C VAL A 36 -0.89 -1.73 12.73
N ALA A 37 -1.16 -2.59 11.75
CA ALA A 37 -0.59 -3.93 11.70
C ALA A 37 0.93 -3.86 11.84
N ALA A 38 1.46 -4.39 12.95
CA ALA A 38 2.86 -4.72 13.00
C ALA A 38 3.07 -5.70 11.84
N ASN A 39 3.88 -5.31 10.86
CA ASN A 39 4.37 -6.23 9.86
C ASN A 39 5.22 -7.26 10.60
N PHE A 40 4.57 -8.36 11.01
CA PHE A 40 5.24 -9.43 11.71
C PHE A 40 6.41 -9.89 10.83
N PRO A 41 7.62 -10.01 11.40
CA PRO A 41 8.77 -10.47 10.65
C PRO A 41 8.49 -11.86 10.05
N ASN A 42 9.40 -12.33 9.20
CA ASN A 42 9.35 -13.70 8.69
C ASN A 42 10.51 -14.48 9.29
N GLU A 43 10.29 -15.05 10.47
CA GLU A 43 11.31 -15.80 11.22
C GLU A 43 11.30 -17.31 10.88
N SER A 44 10.72 -17.67 9.73
CA SER A 44 10.77 -19.05 9.23
C SER A 44 12.15 -19.37 8.68
N THR A 45 12.58 -20.62 8.84
CA THR A 45 13.98 -21.04 8.59
C THR A 45 14.12 -22.09 7.50
N GLU A 46 13.05 -22.80 7.15
CA GLU A 46 13.05 -23.82 6.10
C GLU A 46 11.77 -23.78 5.28
N ALA A 47 11.88 -24.15 4.00
CA ALA A 47 10.77 -24.23 3.06
C ALA A 47 11.03 -25.28 1.99
N THR A 48 9.96 -25.89 1.49
CA THR A 48 9.97 -26.67 0.25
C THR A 48 9.49 -25.78 -0.90
N VAL A 49 10.32 -25.62 -1.93
CA VAL A 49 10.03 -24.79 -3.11
C VAL A 49 10.00 -25.66 -4.36
N TYR A 50 8.98 -25.46 -5.18
CA TYR A 50 8.78 -26.20 -6.42
C TYR A 50 9.33 -25.39 -7.60
N ILE A 51 10.60 -25.58 -7.95
CA ILE A 51 11.29 -24.81 -9.00
C ILE A 51 10.69 -25.00 -10.41
N ASP A 52 9.90 -26.05 -10.61
CA ASP A 52 9.14 -26.32 -11.84
C ASP A 52 7.81 -25.55 -11.90
N ARG A 53 7.38 -24.94 -10.78
CA ARG A 53 6.12 -24.21 -10.66
C ARG A 53 6.37 -22.71 -10.57
N VAL A 54 6.63 -22.10 -11.72
CA VAL A 54 6.71 -20.64 -11.85
C VAL A 54 5.32 -20.05 -11.64
N CYS A 55 5.12 -19.31 -10.54
CA CYS A 55 3.87 -18.61 -10.25
C CYS A 55 3.90 -17.13 -10.68
N GLY A 56 5.08 -16.62 -11.03
CA GLY A 56 5.24 -15.29 -11.64
C GLY A 56 6.60 -15.14 -12.33
N SER A 57 6.65 -14.33 -13.38
CA SER A 57 7.91 -14.02 -14.07
C SER A 57 7.94 -12.54 -14.44
N GLY A 58 8.78 -11.78 -13.73
CA GLY A 58 9.01 -10.36 -14.00
C GLY A 58 10.19 -10.13 -14.94
N ASN A 59 10.60 -8.88 -15.11
CA ASN A 59 11.76 -8.56 -15.96
C ASN A 59 13.06 -9.17 -15.44
N PHE A 60 13.24 -9.21 -14.12
CA PHE A 60 14.52 -9.59 -13.50
C PHE A 60 14.47 -10.91 -12.72
N LYS A 61 13.33 -11.22 -12.10
CA LYS A 61 13.17 -12.37 -11.20
C LYS A 61 12.09 -13.33 -11.71
N ASN A 62 12.28 -14.62 -11.45
CA ASN A 62 11.22 -15.61 -11.43
C ASN A 62 10.73 -15.79 -10.00
N ALA A 63 9.44 -16.07 -9.85
CA ALA A 63 8.78 -16.40 -8.60
C ALA A 63 8.30 -17.86 -8.66
N PHE A 64 8.59 -18.62 -7.62
CA PHE A 64 8.29 -20.05 -7.52
C PHE A 64 7.44 -20.32 -6.29
N ASP A 65 6.43 -21.16 -6.44
CA ASP A 65 5.56 -21.56 -5.33
C ASP A 65 6.26 -22.52 -4.36
N GLY A 66 5.89 -22.43 -3.08
CA GLY A 66 6.35 -23.33 -2.04
C GLY A 66 5.52 -23.29 -0.77
N PHE A 67 6.02 -23.98 0.25
CA PHE A 67 5.49 -23.95 1.61
C PHE A 67 6.63 -23.89 2.62
N TYR A 68 6.48 -23.08 3.65
CA TYR A 68 7.38 -23.12 4.81
C TYR A 68 7.26 -24.48 5.50
N THR A 69 8.39 -25.07 5.89
CA THR A 69 8.45 -26.36 6.58
C THR A 69 8.89 -26.23 8.04
N ASN A 70 9.53 -25.12 8.41
CA ASN A 70 9.99 -24.86 9.79
C ASN A 70 9.85 -23.38 10.17
N GLY A 71 9.61 -23.12 11.46
CA GLY A 71 9.39 -21.79 12.02
C GLY A 71 7.92 -21.38 12.12
N GLU A 72 7.68 -20.10 12.45
CA GLU A 72 6.34 -19.54 12.76
C GLU A 72 5.30 -19.69 11.65
N ARG A 73 5.73 -19.78 10.38
CA ARG A 73 4.85 -19.91 9.22
C ARG A 73 4.78 -21.33 8.67
N SER A 74 5.29 -22.33 9.39
CA SER A 74 5.28 -23.74 8.94
C SER A 74 3.87 -24.17 8.48
N GLY A 75 3.80 -24.79 7.31
CA GLY A 75 2.55 -25.17 6.63
C GLY A 75 1.88 -24.07 5.80
N GLN A 76 2.31 -22.80 5.92
CA GLN A 76 1.78 -21.71 5.10
C GLN A 76 2.47 -21.66 3.72
N ARG A 77 1.74 -21.21 2.70
CA ARG A 77 2.28 -20.98 1.36
C ARG A 77 3.30 -19.85 1.36
N CYS A 78 4.35 -20.01 0.55
CA CYS A 78 5.38 -19.01 0.33
C CYS A 78 5.71 -18.88 -1.15
N VAL A 79 6.40 -17.80 -1.49
CA VAL A 79 6.95 -17.55 -2.82
C VAL A 79 8.45 -17.32 -2.67
N LEU A 80 9.25 -18.06 -3.44
CA LEU A 80 10.68 -17.82 -3.59
C LEU A 80 10.92 -17.01 -4.85
N LYS A 81 11.63 -15.89 -4.74
CA LYS A 81 12.00 -15.01 -5.84
C LYS A 81 13.50 -15.06 -6.09
N GLN A 82 13.87 -15.39 -7.32
CA GLN A 82 15.26 -15.54 -7.73
C GLN A 82 15.52 -14.82 -9.05
N PHE A 83 16.67 -14.14 -9.17
CA PHE A 83 17.10 -13.54 -10.43
C PHE A 83 17.21 -14.58 -11.55
N LYS A 84 16.82 -14.20 -12.77
CA LYS A 84 16.83 -15.09 -13.94
C LYS A 84 18.24 -15.51 -14.37
N THR A 85 19.21 -14.60 -14.26
CA THR A 85 20.59 -14.79 -14.72
C THR A 85 21.57 -13.95 -13.90
N GLY A 86 22.84 -14.36 -13.83
CA GLY A 86 23.96 -13.53 -13.32
C GLY A 86 24.01 -13.38 -11.81
N SER A 87 23.01 -12.73 -11.21
CA SER A 87 22.95 -12.40 -9.78
C SER A 87 22.42 -13.55 -8.91
N VAL A 88 22.35 -14.78 -9.43
CA VAL A 88 21.86 -15.95 -8.70
C VAL A 88 22.75 -16.29 -7.49
N TYR A 89 24.04 -15.93 -7.55
CA TYR A 89 25.04 -16.22 -6.51
C TYR A 89 25.57 -14.98 -5.80
N GLN A 90 24.98 -13.81 -6.04
CA GLN A 90 25.38 -12.54 -5.43
C GLN A 90 24.27 -12.05 -4.53
N ASP A 91 24.60 -11.70 -3.30
CA ASP A 91 23.62 -11.22 -2.32
C ASP A 91 23.40 -9.70 -2.41
N ASP A 92 24.39 -8.92 -2.89
CA ASP A 92 24.32 -7.46 -2.99
C ASP A 92 23.06 -6.93 -3.69
N PRO A 93 22.61 -7.46 -4.84
CA PRO A 93 21.37 -6.99 -5.49
C PRO A 93 20.11 -7.28 -4.66
N TYR A 94 20.09 -8.38 -3.90
CA TYR A 94 18.99 -8.68 -2.99
C TYR A 94 19.03 -7.80 -1.74
N LYS A 95 20.21 -7.55 -1.17
CA LYS A 95 20.37 -6.61 -0.05
C LYS A 95 19.91 -5.21 -0.42
N GLN A 96 20.28 -4.75 -1.62
CA GLN A 96 19.79 -3.48 -2.16
C GLN A 96 18.27 -3.43 -2.24
N GLN A 97 17.63 -4.51 -2.72
CA GLN A 97 16.16 -4.59 -2.70
C GLN A 97 15.60 -4.52 -1.28
N LEU A 98 16.21 -5.19 -0.30
CA LEU A 98 15.76 -5.10 1.09
C LEU A 98 15.92 -3.70 1.68
N GLU A 99 16.90 -2.90 1.25
CA GLU A 99 16.99 -1.48 1.62
C GLU A 99 15.87 -0.64 0.98
N ILE A 100 15.46 -0.95 -0.26
CA ILE A 100 14.29 -0.35 -0.90
C ILE A 100 13.02 -0.73 -0.15
N ASP A 101 12.88 -1.99 0.26
CA ASP A 101 11.75 -2.47 1.05
C ASP A 101 11.68 -1.74 2.41
N LYS A 102 12.80 -1.54 3.10
CA LYS A 102 12.86 -0.72 4.33
C LYS A 102 12.41 0.71 4.09
N LYS A 103 12.85 1.33 2.99
CA LYS A 103 12.43 2.69 2.64
C LYS A 103 10.93 2.74 2.33
N ALA A 104 10.41 1.79 1.56
CA ALA A 104 8.99 1.66 1.26
C ALA A 104 8.17 1.46 2.54
N GLN A 105 8.64 0.63 3.48
CA GLN A 105 8.01 0.44 4.78
C GLN A 105 7.86 1.77 5.52
N SER A 106 8.93 2.58 5.60
CA SER A 106 8.87 3.88 6.29
C SER A 106 7.83 4.84 5.68
N ILE A 107 7.64 4.78 4.36
CA ILE A 107 6.64 5.58 3.64
C ILE A 107 5.23 5.07 3.94
N ILE A 108 5.05 3.74 3.91
CA ILE A 108 3.78 3.07 4.23
C ILE A 108 3.36 3.36 5.67
N ASP A 109 4.30 3.31 6.62
CA ASP A 109 4.04 3.61 8.03
C ASP A 109 3.60 5.07 8.19
N ALA A 110 4.30 6.01 7.54
CA ALA A 110 3.92 7.42 7.53
C ALA A 110 2.54 7.65 6.87
N PHE A 111 2.24 6.92 5.80
CA PHE A 111 0.94 6.99 5.12
C PHE A 111 -0.18 6.46 6.01
N ASN A 112 -0.01 5.29 6.62
CA ASN A 112 -0.97 4.74 7.57
C ASN A 112 -1.18 5.66 8.78
N ALA A 113 -0.11 6.26 9.31
CA ALA A 113 -0.16 7.20 10.43
C ALA A 113 -0.87 8.52 10.06
N ALA A 114 -0.72 9.00 8.83
CA ALA A 114 -1.43 10.18 8.32
C ALA A 114 -2.91 9.91 7.97
N ASN A 115 -3.33 8.64 7.95
CA ASN A 115 -4.67 8.19 7.57
C ASN A 115 -5.48 7.68 8.78
N THR A 116 -5.21 8.14 10.00
CA THR A 116 -5.90 7.63 11.20
C THR A 116 -7.41 7.91 11.16
N PRO A 117 -8.28 6.92 11.44
CA PRO A 117 -9.75 7.05 11.37
C PRO A 117 -10.37 8.22 12.15
N SER A 118 -9.67 8.81 13.11
CA SER A 118 -10.15 9.93 13.94
C SER A 118 -10.00 11.31 13.29
N GLU A 119 -9.17 11.47 12.27
CA GLU A 119 -8.98 12.74 11.55
C GLU A 119 -9.98 12.90 10.37
N TRP A 120 -10.98 12.01 10.34
CA TRP A 120 -12.00 11.92 9.31
C TRP A 120 -13.16 12.82 9.71
N HIS A 121 -12.95 14.12 9.46
CA HIS A 121 -13.89 15.25 9.57
C HIS A 121 -14.03 15.93 10.94
N SER A 122 -13.45 17.13 11.02
CA SER A 122 -14.15 18.26 11.64
C SER A 122 -13.84 19.55 10.88
N ASP A 123 -14.33 19.64 9.64
CA ASP A 123 -14.62 20.93 9.02
C ASP A 123 -15.96 20.83 8.29
N GLU A 124 -16.96 21.51 8.86
CA GLU A 124 -18.41 21.39 8.62
C GLU A 124 -18.89 21.78 7.21
N VAL A 125 -18.02 21.81 6.20
CA VAL A 125 -18.37 22.20 4.83
C VAL A 125 -18.20 21.06 3.82
N ASN A 126 -17.41 20.01 4.10
CA ASN A 126 -17.14 18.91 3.16
C ASN A 126 -17.24 17.49 3.75
N ALA A 127 -17.94 17.33 4.88
CA ALA A 127 -17.96 16.11 5.71
C ALA A 127 -18.69 14.87 5.15
N ARG A 128 -18.72 14.64 3.83
CA ARG A 128 -19.45 13.48 3.23
C ARG A 128 -18.62 12.49 2.41
N ASN A 129 -17.32 12.72 2.20
CA ASN A 129 -16.60 11.99 1.13
C ASN A 129 -15.22 11.41 1.51
N THR A 130 -14.87 11.24 2.78
CA THR A 130 -13.65 10.48 3.09
C THR A 130 -13.97 8.99 3.07
N ILE A 131 -13.37 8.27 2.11
CA ILE A 131 -13.51 6.82 1.95
C ILE A 131 -12.38 6.12 2.71
N PRO A 132 -12.68 5.26 3.73
CA PRO A 132 -11.66 4.66 4.60
C PRO A 132 -10.54 4.04 3.77
N ILE A 133 -9.32 4.52 4.00
CA ILE A 133 -8.13 3.87 3.45
C ILE A 133 -7.79 2.72 4.40
N TYR A 134 -8.02 1.50 3.95
CA TYR A 134 -7.62 0.32 4.71
C TYR A 134 -6.09 0.30 4.91
N PRO A 135 -5.60 -0.33 6.00
CA PRO A 135 -4.18 -0.38 6.28
C PRO A 135 -3.39 -0.98 5.11
N VAL A 136 -2.28 -0.31 4.77
CA VAL A 136 -1.32 -0.83 3.80
C VAL A 136 -0.18 -1.51 4.54
N ARG A 137 0.20 -2.71 4.08
CA ARG A 137 1.31 -3.49 4.63
C ARG A 137 2.30 -3.80 3.53
N LEU A 138 3.59 -3.78 3.85
CA LEU A 138 4.62 -4.41 3.01
C LEU A 138 4.84 -5.85 3.46
N ILE A 139 5.03 -6.77 2.53
CA ILE A 139 5.29 -8.17 2.84
C ILE A 139 6.68 -8.35 3.51
N PRO A 140 6.82 -9.22 4.53
CA PRO A 140 8.12 -9.50 5.15
C PRO A 140 8.97 -10.45 4.29
N SER A 141 9.77 -9.86 3.41
CA SER A 141 10.77 -10.53 2.57
C SER A 141 12.04 -10.86 3.35
N THR A 142 12.56 -12.08 3.22
CA THR A 142 13.83 -12.49 3.85
C THR A 142 14.81 -13.13 2.86
N LEU A 143 16.10 -12.87 3.06
CA LEU A 143 17.18 -13.38 2.23
C LEU A 143 17.53 -14.83 2.61
N TRP A 144 17.52 -15.73 1.63
CA TRP A 144 17.75 -17.15 1.82
C TRP A 144 18.84 -17.65 0.86
N THR A 145 19.59 -18.65 1.32
CA THR A 145 20.63 -19.32 0.53
C THR A 145 20.31 -20.80 0.46
N ASN A 146 20.28 -21.36 -0.75
CA ASN A 146 20.18 -22.79 -0.94
C ASN A 146 21.52 -23.45 -0.55
N ASN A 147 21.51 -24.32 0.46
CA ASN A 147 22.71 -24.95 0.99
C ASN A 147 23.41 -25.91 0.01
N GLU A 148 22.68 -26.47 -0.97
CA GLU A 148 23.23 -27.40 -1.95
C GLU A 148 23.86 -26.68 -3.14
N THR A 149 23.18 -25.65 -3.66
CA THR A 149 23.59 -24.95 -4.88
C THR A 149 24.33 -23.64 -4.62
N GLY A 150 24.22 -23.09 -3.41
CA GLY A 150 24.71 -21.75 -3.06
C GLY A 150 23.87 -20.61 -3.66
N ALA A 151 22.76 -20.91 -4.33
CA ALA A 151 21.92 -19.90 -4.95
C ALA A 151 21.21 -19.04 -3.88
N VAL A 152 21.27 -17.72 -4.05
CA VAL A 152 20.64 -16.72 -3.19
C VAL A 152 19.27 -16.36 -3.75
N SER A 153 18.29 -16.16 -2.88
CA SER A 153 16.93 -15.80 -3.23
C SER A 153 16.26 -15.00 -2.10
N VAL A 154 15.14 -14.37 -2.39
CA VAL A 154 14.25 -13.83 -1.36
C VAL A 154 13.07 -14.78 -1.21
N ILE A 155 12.66 -15.07 0.01
CA ILE A 155 11.40 -15.76 0.28
C ILE A 155 10.44 -14.81 0.99
N GLU A 156 9.17 -14.93 0.66
CA GLU A 156 8.11 -14.13 1.25
C GLU A 156 6.82 -14.96 1.37
N PRO A 157 5.90 -14.62 2.30
CA PRO A 157 4.56 -15.19 2.33
C PRO A 157 3.85 -15.16 0.98
N TYR A 158 2.98 -16.13 0.71
CA TYR A 158 2.15 -16.07 -0.48
C TYR A 158 1.08 -14.98 -0.34
N ILE A 159 0.85 -14.21 -1.41
CA ILE A 159 -0.20 -13.18 -1.47
C ILE A 159 -1.30 -13.65 -2.43
N GLU A 160 -2.52 -13.76 -1.91
CA GLU A 160 -3.72 -14.08 -2.68
C GLU A 160 -4.17 -12.86 -3.52
N GLY A 161 -4.67 -13.10 -4.73
CA GLY A 161 -5.16 -12.02 -5.61
C GLY A 161 -4.09 -11.03 -6.05
N TYR A 162 -2.84 -11.50 -6.18
CA TYR A 162 -1.69 -10.69 -6.57
C TYR A 162 -1.92 -10.01 -7.93
N ARG A 163 -1.75 -8.69 -7.96
CA ARG A 163 -1.89 -7.85 -9.16
C ARG A 163 -1.06 -6.59 -9.04
N LYS A 164 -0.92 -5.89 -10.17
CA LYS A 164 -0.23 -4.62 -10.25
C LYS A 164 -1.21 -3.46 -10.17
N PHE A 165 -0.99 -2.53 -9.26
CA PHE A 165 -1.82 -1.33 -9.08
C PHE A 165 -1.32 -0.15 -9.90
N ASN A 166 0.00 -0.01 -10.03
CA ASN A 166 0.62 0.97 -10.92
C ASN A 166 1.97 0.49 -11.47
N SER A 167 2.54 1.25 -12.41
CA SER A 167 3.86 0.97 -12.98
C SER A 167 4.72 2.23 -13.11
N PRO A 168 6.04 2.07 -13.35
CA PRO A 168 6.94 3.18 -13.63
C PRO A 168 6.60 4.01 -14.87
N THR A 169 5.75 3.48 -15.76
CA THR A 169 5.30 4.19 -16.97
C THR A 169 4.02 4.99 -16.76
N GLY A 170 3.54 5.06 -15.51
CA GLY A 170 2.26 5.68 -15.15
C GLY A 170 1.03 4.85 -15.50
N TRP A 171 1.19 3.63 -16.03
CA TRP A 171 0.07 2.69 -16.20
C TRP A 171 -0.61 2.40 -14.85
N VAL A 172 -1.95 2.36 -14.89
CA VAL A 172 -2.83 1.99 -13.77
C VAL A 172 -3.89 1.01 -14.28
N ALA A 173 -4.36 0.10 -13.43
CA ALA A 173 -5.47 -0.78 -13.77
C ALA A 173 -6.77 0.04 -13.88
N VAL A 174 -7.49 -0.12 -14.99
CA VAL A 174 -8.82 0.48 -15.17
C VAL A 174 -9.82 -0.31 -14.33
N ASP A 175 -10.75 0.38 -13.68
CA ASP A 175 -11.84 -0.21 -12.88
C ASP A 175 -11.39 -1.09 -11.68
N ASP A 176 -10.18 -0.89 -11.15
CA ASP A 176 -9.77 -1.50 -9.87
C ASP A 176 -10.27 -0.65 -8.70
N GLN A 177 -11.32 -1.13 -8.02
CA GLN A 177 -11.90 -0.48 -6.84
C GLN A 177 -10.89 -0.27 -5.69
N PHE A 178 -9.78 -1.02 -5.69
CA PHE A 178 -8.72 -0.89 -4.70
C PHE A 178 -7.54 -0.03 -5.19
N GLY A 179 -7.56 0.42 -6.46
CA GLY A 179 -6.46 1.16 -7.07
C GLY A 179 -6.27 2.56 -6.50
N GLY A 180 -7.36 3.27 -6.21
CA GLY A 180 -7.35 4.67 -5.76
C GLY A 180 -6.45 4.94 -4.54
N PRO A 181 -6.61 4.21 -3.41
CA PRO A 181 -5.73 4.38 -2.24
C PRO A 181 -4.25 4.11 -2.52
N ILE A 182 -3.95 3.17 -3.43
CA ILE A 182 -2.56 2.86 -3.81
C ILE A 182 -1.96 3.95 -4.71
N GLN A 183 -2.76 4.60 -5.55
CA GLN A 183 -2.33 5.83 -6.25
C GLN A 183 -2.02 6.96 -5.27
N ALA A 184 -2.86 7.13 -4.23
CA ALA A 184 -2.66 8.13 -3.21
C ALA A 184 -1.38 7.87 -2.39
N LEU A 185 -1.04 6.61 -2.10
CA LEU A 185 0.24 6.25 -1.48
C LEU A 185 1.45 6.68 -2.34
N SER A 186 1.40 6.45 -3.66
CA SER A 186 2.43 6.94 -4.57
C SER A 186 2.53 8.47 -4.54
N HIS A 187 1.41 9.20 -4.64
CA HIS A 187 1.42 10.68 -4.56
C HIS A 187 1.92 11.17 -3.19
N PHE A 188 1.48 10.58 -2.09
CA PHE A 188 1.92 10.90 -0.73
C PHE A 188 3.44 10.78 -0.59
N SER A 189 4.05 9.73 -1.15
CA SER A 189 5.50 9.54 -1.10
C SER A 189 6.29 10.70 -1.72
N TYR A 190 5.76 11.29 -2.78
CA TYR A 190 6.31 12.50 -3.41
C TYR A 190 6.16 13.72 -2.52
N HIS A 191 5.00 13.87 -1.89
CA HIS A 191 4.75 14.97 -0.96
C HIS A 191 5.67 14.92 0.27
N ILE A 192 5.71 13.78 0.99
CA ILE A 192 6.50 13.69 2.23
C ILE A 192 8.01 13.71 2.00
N SER A 193 8.45 13.53 0.76
CA SER A 193 9.84 13.65 0.37
C SER A 193 10.21 15.03 -0.16
N ASP A 194 9.32 16.03 -0.07
CA ASP A 194 9.53 17.37 -0.65
C ASP A 194 9.86 17.32 -2.16
N GLY A 195 9.14 16.44 -2.87
CA GLY A 195 9.29 16.23 -4.30
C GLY A 195 10.52 15.43 -4.73
N LYS A 196 11.23 14.78 -3.81
CA LYS A 196 12.50 14.08 -4.08
C LYS A 196 12.39 12.64 -4.52
N MET A 197 11.27 11.96 -4.23
CA MET A 197 11.09 10.57 -4.66
C MET A 197 9.63 10.19 -4.88
N LEU A 198 9.39 9.14 -5.64
CA LEU A 198 8.10 8.51 -5.81
C LEU A 198 8.21 7.01 -5.54
N LEU A 199 7.38 6.49 -4.64
CA LEU A 199 7.14 5.07 -4.48
C LEU A 199 6.21 4.59 -5.61
N CYS A 200 6.67 3.63 -6.40
CA CYS A 200 6.01 3.19 -7.63
C CYS A 200 6.17 1.67 -7.83
N ASP A 201 5.68 1.17 -8.97
CA ASP A 201 5.63 -0.26 -9.28
C ASP A 201 4.86 -1.06 -8.22
N LEU A 202 3.83 -0.43 -7.63
CA LEU A 202 3.09 -0.99 -6.51
C LEU A 202 2.24 -2.17 -6.98
N GLN A 203 2.46 -3.32 -6.35
CA GLN A 203 1.88 -4.61 -6.70
C GLN A 203 1.70 -5.47 -5.44
N GLY A 204 0.73 -6.36 -5.46
CA GLY A 204 0.36 -7.17 -4.31
C GLY A 204 -1.12 -7.55 -4.32
N GLY A 205 -1.65 -7.83 -3.14
CA GLY A 205 -3.04 -8.23 -2.91
C GLY A 205 -3.81 -7.15 -2.16
N ALA A 206 -5.11 -7.10 -2.39
CA ALA A 206 -6.01 -6.24 -1.63
C ALA A 206 -7.37 -6.93 -1.44
N ASP A 207 -7.90 -6.83 -0.23
CA ASP A 207 -9.18 -7.36 0.19
C ASP A 207 -9.85 -6.44 1.24
N ALA A 208 -10.93 -6.90 1.88
CA ALA A 208 -11.65 -6.14 2.91
C ALA A 208 -10.83 -5.87 4.19
N ASN A 209 -9.68 -6.52 4.36
CA ASN A 209 -8.76 -6.32 5.48
C ASN A 209 -7.62 -5.33 5.14
N GLY A 210 -7.53 -4.90 3.88
CA GLY A 210 -6.58 -3.91 3.38
C GLY A 210 -5.61 -4.44 2.35
N TYR A 211 -4.41 -3.88 2.34
CA TYR A 211 -3.43 -4.09 1.28
C TYR A 211 -2.20 -4.84 1.81
N THR A 212 -1.68 -5.75 1.00
CA THR A 212 -0.37 -6.38 1.20
C THR A 212 0.43 -6.23 -0.07
N LEU A 213 1.40 -5.32 -0.05
CA LEU A 213 2.27 -4.98 -1.18
C LEU A 213 3.58 -5.76 -1.14
N ALA A 214 4.18 -5.98 -2.30
CA ALA A 214 5.47 -6.64 -2.47
C ALA A 214 6.26 -6.01 -3.62
N ASP A 215 7.59 -6.20 -3.62
CA ASP A 215 8.50 -5.69 -4.66
C ASP A 215 8.24 -4.21 -5.06
N PRO A 216 8.22 -3.26 -4.12
CA PRO A 216 8.10 -1.85 -4.47
C PRO A 216 9.35 -1.36 -5.21
N ALA A 217 9.18 -0.32 -6.03
CA ALA A 217 10.27 0.44 -6.62
C ALA A 217 10.23 1.89 -6.16
N ILE A 218 11.39 2.56 -6.23
CA ILE A 218 11.50 3.99 -5.97
C ILE A 218 12.02 4.68 -7.22
N ALA A 219 11.47 5.85 -7.51
CA ALA A 219 12.01 6.79 -8.49
C ALA A 219 12.57 8.00 -7.74
N SER A 220 13.86 8.33 -7.89
CA SER A 220 14.41 9.60 -7.39
C SER A 220 14.28 10.74 -8.41
N ASP A 221 14.17 11.98 -7.94
CA ASP A 221 14.28 13.17 -8.80
C ASP A 221 15.72 13.40 -9.32
N ASP A 222 16.71 12.75 -8.70
CA ASP A 222 18.12 12.82 -9.09
C ASP A 222 18.42 11.99 -10.36
N PRO A 223 19.02 12.60 -11.40
CA PRO A 223 19.49 11.87 -12.58
C PRO A 223 20.51 10.75 -12.29
N GLN A 224 21.21 10.82 -11.15
CA GLN A 224 22.19 9.84 -10.71
C GLN A 224 21.59 8.61 -10.02
N ARG A 225 20.26 8.56 -9.81
CA ARG A 225 19.55 7.41 -9.23
C ARG A 225 20.01 7.05 -7.81
N LEU A 226 19.44 7.74 -6.83
CA LEU A 226 19.87 7.65 -5.42
C LEU A 226 19.63 6.27 -4.80
N TYR A 227 18.67 5.50 -5.32
CA TYR A 227 18.35 4.15 -4.83
C TYR A 227 19.03 3.04 -5.65
N GLY A 228 20.01 3.43 -6.46
CA GLY A 228 20.89 2.58 -7.25
C GLY A 228 20.23 1.94 -8.48
N ALA A 229 20.63 0.73 -8.88
CA ALA A 229 20.35 0.22 -10.22
C ALA A 229 18.86 0.02 -10.53
N SER A 230 18.03 -0.26 -9.53
CA SER A 230 16.57 -0.43 -9.63
C SER A 230 15.78 0.86 -9.49
N ASP A 231 16.45 2.01 -9.26
CA ASP A 231 15.80 3.31 -9.23
C ASP A 231 15.24 3.68 -10.62
N MET A 232 13.96 4.03 -10.66
CA MET A 232 13.22 4.31 -11.89
C MET A 232 13.46 5.74 -12.41
N GLY A 233 14.11 6.60 -11.63
CA GLY A 233 14.56 7.94 -12.01
C GLY A 233 13.46 8.96 -12.28
N PRO A 234 13.83 10.20 -12.64
CA PRO A 234 12.89 11.34 -12.69
C PRO A 234 11.80 11.19 -13.77
N GLN A 235 12.06 10.42 -14.82
CA GLN A 235 11.07 10.17 -15.87
C GLN A 235 9.84 9.42 -15.33
N CYS A 236 10.05 8.47 -14.42
CA CYS A 236 8.95 7.74 -13.76
C CYS A 236 8.06 8.69 -12.96
N ILE A 237 8.65 9.67 -12.27
CA ILE A 237 7.90 10.69 -11.53
C ILE A 237 7.01 11.49 -12.50
N ASN A 238 7.60 11.96 -13.59
CA ASN A 238 6.87 12.73 -14.61
C ASN A 238 5.72 11.92 -15.23
N ASP A 239 5.96 10.65 -15.57
CA ASP A 239 4.95 9.82 -16.22
C ASP A 239 3.82 9.42 -15.28
N PHE A 240 4.12 9.19 -13.99
CA PHE A 240 3.10 9.05 -12.95
C PHE A 240 2.21 10.30 -12.90
N PHE A 241 2.77 11.49 -12.72
CA PHE A 241 1.97 12.72 -12.55
C PHE A 241 1.25 13.19 -13.81
N LYS A 242 1.71 12.81 -15.02
CA LYS A 242 0.97 13.07 -16.28
C LYS A 242 -0.34 12.30 -16.35
N LEU A 243 -0.39 11.09 -15.79
CA LEU A 243 -1.52 10.18 -15.88
C LEU A 243 -2.32 10.10 -14.57
N HIS A 244 -1.74 10.52 -13.46
CA HIS A 244 -2.38 10.54 -12.15
C HIS A 244 -3.47 11.61 -12.07
N VAL A 245 -4.66 11.17 -11.67
CA VAL A 245 -5.77 12.05 -11.29
C VAL A 245 -5.91 11.97 -9.79
N CYS A 246 -5.82 13.11 -9.10
CA CYS A 246 -6.11 13.15 -7.68
C CYS A 246 -7.62 12.93 -7.47
N GLU A 247 -7.96 11.78 -6.93
CA GLU A 247 -9.32 11.44 -6.51
C GLU A 247 -9.54 11.77 -5.02
N PHE A 248 -10.60 11.22 -4.42
CA PHE A 248 -11.00 11.42 -3.02
C PHE A 248 -9.96 10.99 -1.99
N TYR A 249 -8.96 10.20 -2.39
CA TYR A 249 -7.91 9.67 -1.50
C TYR A 249 -6.68 10.58 -1.39
N CYS A 250 -6.51 11.53 -2.30
CA CYS A 250 -5.37 12.44 -2.27
C CYS A 250 -5.71 13.73 -1.50
N ASN A 251 -4.80 14.20 -0.66
CA ASN A 251 -4.95 15.53 -0.06
C ASN A 251 -4.63 16.61 -1.11
N PRO A 252 -5.51 17.60 -1.34
CA PRO A 252 -5.28 18.66 -2.32
C PRO A 252 -4.07 19.54 -2.03
N GLN A 253 -3.55 19.53 -0.79
CA GLN A 253 -2.36 20.28 -0.38
C GLN A 253 -1.05 19.52 -0.64
N TRP A 254 -1.11 18.25 -1.04
CA TRP A 254 0.09 17.49 -1.37
C TRP A 254 0.79 18.06 -2.60
N LEU A 255 2.13 18.09 -2.52
CA LEU A 255 2.99 18.59 -3.59
C LEU A 255 2.75 17.83 -4.89
N LYS A 256 2.85 18.54 -6.00
CA LYS A 256 2.86 18.00 -7.37
C LYS A 256 4.01 18.66 -8.12
N PRO A 257 4.58 18.01 -9.15
CA PRO A 257 5.53 18.69 -10.02
C PRO A 257 4.91 19.98 -10.55
N GLU A 258 5.69 21.05 -10.58
CA GLU A 258 5.24 22.28 -11.24
C GLU A 258 4.85 21.93 -12.67
N ALA A 259 3.64 22.33 -13.07
CA ALA A 259 3.24 22.22 -14.45
C ALA A 259 4.22 23.08 -15.25
N VAL A 260 5.13 22.43 -15.98
CA VAL A 260 5.90 23.11 -17.02
C VAL A 260 4.87 23.47 -18.09
N ILE A 261 4.25 24.63 -17.94
CA ILE A 261 3.59 25.31 -19.05
C ILE A 261 4.76 25.58 -19.99
N GLY A 262 4.99 24.68 -20.94
CA GLY A 262 5.94 24.94 -22.00
C GLY A 262 5.57 26.30 -22.57
N GLU A 263 6.49 27.25 -22.53
CA GLU A 263 6.36 28.44 -23.35
C GLU A 263 6.08 27.92 -24.77
N VAL A 264 4.84 28.05 -25.22
CA VAL A 264 4.53 27.83 -26.63
C VAL A 264 5.27 28.98 -27.30
N PRO A 265 6.39 28.74 -28.03
CA PRO A 265 7.03 29.83 -28.73
C PRO A 265 5.94 30.45 -29.61
N PRO A 266 5.80 31.79 -29.62
CA PRO A 266 4.72 32.44 -30.34
C PRO A 266 4.71 31.91 -31.76
N ILE A 267 3.56 31.36 -32.18
CA ILE A 267 3.36 30.88 -33.54
C ILE A 267 3.74 32.03 -34.46
N GLN A 268 4.91 31.95 -35.09
CA GLN A 268 5.27 32.87 -36.16
C GLN A 268 4.31 32.57 -37.30
N ARG A 269 3.32 33.45 -37.47
CA ARG A 269 2.44 33.47 -38.62
C ARG A 269 3.28 33.74 -39.87
N GLY A 270 3.59 32.65 -40.58
CA GLY A 270 3.68 32.59 -42.03
C GLY A 270 4.98 33.07 -42.69
N LEU A 271 5.57 32.16 -43.45
CA LEU A 271 5.72 32.33 -44.90
C LEU A 271 5.52 30.95 -45.52
N LEU A 272 4.42 30.78 -46.26
CA LEU A 272 4.27 29.62 -47.16
C LEU A 272 5.43 29.69 -48.17
N PRO A 273 6.13 28.59 -48.45
CA PRO A 273 7.15 28.59 -49.49
C PRO A 273 6.48 28.93 -50.84
N PRO A 274 7.14 29.74 -51.69
CA PRO A 274 6.62 30.03 -53.02
C PRO A 274 6.50 28.73 -53.80
N TYR A 275 5.37 28.56 -54.50
CA TYR A 275 5.19 27.49 -55.47
C TYR A 275 6.19 27.68 -56.61
N ASP A 276 7.07 26.71 -56.83
CA ASP A 276 7.87 26.65 -58.06
C ASP A 276 6.94 26.33 -59.24
N THR A 277 6.97 27.19 -60.25
CA THR A 277 6.33 27.00 -61.57
C THR A 277 7.09 25.98 -62.41
#